data_AF-A0A7I4AJU0-F1
#
_entry.id   AF-A0A7I4AJU0-F1
#
_cell.length_a   1.000
_cell.length_b   1.000
_cell.length_c   1.000
_cell.angle_alpha   90.00
_cell.angle_beta   90.00
_cell.angle_gamma   90.00
#
_symmetry.space_group_name_H-M   'P 1'
#
loop_
_entity.id
_entity.type
_entity.pdbx_description
1 polymer ?
#
loop_
_entity_poly.entity_id
_entity_poly.type
_entity_poly.pdbx_seq_one_letter_code
_entity_poly.pdbx_strand_id
1 'polypeptide(L)'
;MRFEIEDELDKHKTSCVLRPITCPNEGCGDVFSALHVDAHDASCVYKLLPCFLECESSVQRKEMENHCATVCPMKKIKCPYHTVGCPHVMAQGLLESHCTEYVGQHLLETLQHVQNHDVALQAHAQSLLFVEKAVQLAQRSEAVSVGNMNVTVKEQENRVKLLEVEVKKLKENLKATDVSAEVLQLMRELRNLQKQVESLSSSSQSAR
;
A
#
# COMPACT_ATOMS: atom_id res chain seq x y z
N MET A 1 -20.27 -50.83 -45.23
CA MET A 1 -21.43 -50.84 -46.15
C MET A 1 -20.86 -50.82 -47.57
N ARG A 2 -21.33 -51.66 -48.49
CA ARG A 2 -20.87 -51.70 -49.88
C ARG A 2 -22.07 -51.42 -50.78
N PHE A 3 -21.95 -50.45 -51.68
CA PHE A 3 -22.98 -50.08 -52.65
C PHE A 3 -22.53 -50.54 -54.04
N GLU A 4 -23.44 -51.11 -54.81
CA GLU A 4 -23.15 -51.64 -56.14
C GLU A 4 -23.59 -50.67 -57.25
N ILE A 5 -24.46 -49.71 -56.93
CA ILE A 5 -25.06 -48.74 -57.86
C ILE A 5 -24.95 -47.32 -57.28
N GLU A 6 -24.60 -46.34 -58.13
CA GLU A 6 -24.38 -44.93 -57.72
C GLU A 6 -25.63 -44.26 -57.13
N ASP A 7 -26.80 -44.53 -57.68
CA ASP A 7 -28.10 -44.03 -57.18
C ASP A 7 -28.42 -44.51 -55.75
N GLU A 8 -27.98 -45.72 -55.37
CA GLU A 8 -28.15 -46.25 -54.00
C GLU A 8 -27.26 -45.52 -52.99
N LEU A 9 -26.04 -45.17 -53.39
CA LEU A 9 -25.12 -44.38 -52.58
C LEU A 9 -25.64 -42.96 -52.37
N ASP A 10 -26.19 -42.33 -53.41
CA ASP A 10 -26.73 -40.97 -53.32
C ASP A 10 -27.97 -40.90 -52.42
N LYS A 11 -28.86 -41.89 -52.50
CA LYS A 11 -29.99 -42.04 -51.56
C LYS A 11 -29.51 -42.27 -50.13
N HIS A 12 -28.41 -43.01 -49.94
CA HIS A 12 -27.84 -43.22 -48.62
C HIS A 12 -27.23 -41.93 -48.02
N LYS A 13 -26.52 -41.10 -48.79
CA LYS A 13 -25.87 -39.88 -48.29
C LYS A 13 -26.82 -38.96 -47.52
N THR A 14 -28.07 -38.85 -47.96
CA THR A 14 -29.09 -37.99 -47.33
C THR A 14 -29.64 -38.56 -46.02
N SER A 15 -29.60 -39.88 -45.82
CA SER A 15 -30.12 -40.58 -44.64
C SER A 15 -29.02 -41.14 -43.72
N CYS A 16 -27.76 -41.12 -44.16
CA CYS A 16 -26.61 -41.60 -43.41
C CYS A 16 -26.48 -40.87 -42.07
N VAL A 17 -26.33 -41.62 -40.97
CA VAL A 17 -26.12 -41.07 -39.63
C VAL A 17 -24.74 -40.42 -39.48
N LEU A 18 -23.79 -40.77 -40.34
CA LEU A 18 -22.45 -40.19 -40.36
C LEU A 18 -22.35 -38.99 -41.31
N ARG A 19 -23.44 -38.60 -41.98
CA ARG A 19 -23.42 -37.43 -42.87
C ARG A 19 -23.05 -36.17 -42.09
N PRO A 20 -22.19 -35.29 -42.65
CA PRO A 20 -21.88 -34.02 -42.03
C PRO A 20 -23.12 -33.13 -42.04
N ILE A 21 -23.35 -32.45 -40.94
CA ILE A 21 -24.38 -31.42 -40.77
C ILE A 21 -23.74 -30.22 -40.08
N THR A 22 -24.23 -29.04 -40.41
CA THR A 22 -23.83 -27.80 -39.76
C THR A 22 -24.81 -27.49 -38.63
N CYS A 23 -24.30 -26.98 -37.51
CA CYS A 23 -25.15 -26.52 -36.41
C CYS A 23 -26.17 -25.48 -36.89
N PRO A 24 -27.46 -25.59 -36.52
CA PRO A 24 -28.47 -24.60 -36.89
C PRO A 24 -28.45 -23.35 -35.99
N ASN A 25 -27.71 -23.35 -34.87
CA ASN A 25 -27.67 -22.22 -33.95
C ASN A 25 -26.88 -21.06 -34.57
N GLU A 26 -27.49 -19.87 -34.59
CA GLU A 26 -26.86 -18.67 -35.15
C GLU A 26 -25.50 -18.37 -34.47
N GLY A 27 -24.46 -18.24 -35.30
CA GLY A 27 -23.09 -18.02 -34.86
C GLY A 27 -22.28 -19.29 -34.56
N CYS A 28 -22.89 -20.48 -34.58
CA CYS A 28 -22.15 -21.74 -34.50
C CYS A 28 -21.79 -22.23 -35.91
N GLY A 29 -20.49 -22.31 -36.20
CA GLY A 29 -19.97 -22.83 -37.48
C GLY A 29 -19.58 -24.31 -37.46
N ASP A 30 -19.89 -25.03 -36.38
CA ASP A 30 -19.43 -26.41 -36.20
C ASP A 30 -20.11 -27.35 -37.19
N VAL A 31 -19.31 -28.26 -37.74
CA VAL A 31 -19.77 -29.35 -38.60
C VAL A 31 -19.47 -30.68 -37.92
N PHE A 32 -20.49 -31.51 -37.75
CA PHE A 32 -20.41 -32.80 -37.08
C PHE A 32 -21.31 -33.82 -37.78
N SER A 33 -21.17 -35.11 -37.43
CA SER A 33 -22.06 -36.14 -37.99
C SER A 33 -23.47 -36.02 -37.42
N ALA A 34 -24.50 -36.33 -38.21
CA ALA A 34 -25.89 -36.39 -37.75
C ALA A 34 -26.11 -37.25 -36.49
N LEU A 35 -25.26 -38.27 -36.25
CA LEU A 35 -25.25 -39.09 -35.03
C LEU A 35 -25.00 -38.28 -33.74
N HIS A 36 -24.27 -37.17 -33.81
CA HIS A 36 -23.80 -36.39 -32.66
C HIS A 36 -24.59 -35.08 -32.45
N VAL A 37 -25.77 -34.93 -33.09
CA VAL A 37 -26.63 -33.75 -32.93
C VAL A 37 -26.92 -33.45 -31.47
N ASP A 38 -27.45 -34.44 -30.75
CA ASP A 38 -27.90 -34.24 -29.37
C ASP A 38 -26.73 -33.93 -28.43
N ALA A 39 -25.58 -34.56 -28.68
CA ALA A 39 -24.35 -34.32 -27.93
C ALA A 39 -23.85 -32.87 -28.13
N HIS A 40 -23.82 -32.39 -29.37
CA HIS A 40 -23.45 -31.00 -29.66
C HIS A 40 -24.48 -30.03 -29.07
N ASP A 41 -25.78 -30.26 -29.29
CA ASP A 41 -26.87 -29.41 -28.82
C ASP A 41 -26.85 -29.22 -27.29
N ALA A 42 -26.53 -30.28 -26.54
CA ALA A 42 -26.38 -30.25 -25.09
C ALA A 42 -25.27 -29.28 -24.62
N SER A 43 -24.18 -29.12 -25.39
CA SER A 43 -23.03 -28.29 -25.03
C SER A 43 -22.84 -27.04 -25.88
N CYS A 44 -23.65 -26.82 -26.91
CA CYS A 44 -23.48 -25.72 -27.85
C CYS A 44 -23.57 -24.38 -27.11
N VAL A 45 -22.50 -23.59 -27.19
CA VAL A 45 -22.38 -22.31 -26.49
C VAL A 45 -23.21 -21.19 -27.13
N TYR A 46 -23.60 -21.38 -28.40
CA TYR A 46 -24.43 -20.46 -29.18
C TYR A 46 -25.92 -20.79 -29.09
N LYS A 47 -26.29 -21.91 -28.48
CA LYS A 47 -27.69 -22.29 -28.29
C LYS A 47 -28.40 -21.24 -27.45
N LEU A 48 -29.54 -20.76 -27.94
CA LEU A 48 -30.44 -19.91 -27.19
C LEU A 48 -31.19 -20.74 -26.14
N LEU A 49 -31.12 -20.30 -24.90
CA LEU A 49 -31.79 -20.91 -23.76
C LEU A 49 -32.64 -19.85 -23.04
N PRO A 50 -33.76 -20.24 -22.41
CA PRO A 50 -34.49 -19.34 -21.54
C PRO A 50 -33.57 -18.85 -20.41
N CYS A 51 -33.72 -17.60 -20.02
CA CYS A 51 -32.94 -17.01 -18.94
C CYS A 51 -33.07 -17.79 -17.63
N PHE A 52 -31.96 -17.99 -16.92
CA PHE A 52 -31.95 -18.69 -15.61
C PHE A 52 -32.68 -17.92 -14.50
N LEU A 53 -32.86 -16.61 -14.67
CA LEU A 53 -33.67 -15.78 -13.78
C LEU A 53 -35.13 -15.65 -14.26
N GLU A 54 -35.53 -16.47 -15.24
CA GLU A 54 -36.90 -16.55 -15.76
C GLU A 54 -37.44 -15.20 -16.26
N CYS A 55 -36.58 -14.37 -16.85
CA CYS A 55 -37.05 -13.24 -17.64
C CYS A 55 -37.54 -13.73 -19.02
N GLU A 56 -38.25 -12.88 -19.76
CA GLU A 56 -38.85 -13.22 -21.06
C GLU A 56 -37.83 -13.38 -22.20
N SER A 57 -36.52 -13.23 -21.94
CA SER A 57 -35.46 -13.31 -22.95
C SER A 57 -34.93 -14.73 -23.14
N SER A 58 -34.64 -15.07 -24.39
CA SER A 58 -33.79 -16.22 -24.75
C SER A 58 -32.37 -15.73 -25.01
N VAL A 59 -31.38 -16.33 -24.34
CA VAL A 59 -29.99 -15.87 -24.31
C VAL A 59 -29.06 -17.00 -24.72
N GLN A 60 -28.01 -16.68 -25.49
CA GLN A 60 -27.01 -17.68 -25.86
C GLN A 60 -26.34 -18.23 -24.60
N ARG A 61 -26.10 -19.54 -24.54
CA ARG A 61 -25.47 -20.19 -23.37
C ARG A 61 -24.21 -19.47 -22.89
N LYS A 62 -23.34 -19.02 -23.80
CA LYS A 62 -22.12 -18.26 -23.46
C LYS A 62 -22.38 -16.89 -22.82
N GLU A 63 -23.49 -16.24 -23.17
CA GLU A 63 -23.84 -14.90 -22.69
C GLU A 63 -24.74 -14.93 -21.45
N MET A 64 -25.22 -16.11 -21.04
CA MET A 64 -26.20 -16.27 -19.97
C MET A 64 -25.72 -15.67 -18.64
N GLU A 65 -24.48 -15.95 -18.25
CA GLU A 65 -23.90 -15.42 -17.03
C GLU A 65 -23.81 -13.88 -17.06
N ASN A 66 -23.29 -13.33 -18.16
CA ASN A 66 -23.18 -11.89 -18.35
C ASN A 66 -24.56 -11.21 -18.34
N HIS A 67 -25.55 -11.79 -19.03
CA HIS A 67 -26.93 -11.31 -19.03
C HIS A 67 -27.49 -11.24 -17.59
N CYS A 68 -27.42 -12.35 -16.84
CA CYS A 68 -27.92 -12.41 -15.46
C CYS A 68 -27.19 -11.45 -14.52
N ALA A 69 -25.89 -11.24 -14.75
CA ALA A 69 -25.06 -10.37 -13.93
C ALA A 69 -25.22 -8.87 -14.25
N THR A 70 -25.69 -8.49 -15.43
CA THR A 70 -25.65 -7.09 -15.88
C THR A 70 -27.02 -6.53 -16.24
N VAL A 71 -27.66 -7.08 -17.28
CA VAL A 71 -28.80 -6.45 -17.97
C VAL A 71 -30.13 -7.16 -17.73
N CYS A 72 -30.14 -8.32 -17.07
CA CYS A 72 -31.37 -9.05 -16.82
C CYS A 72 -32.33 -8.25 -15.94
N PRO A 73 -33.59 -8.02 -16.36
CA PRO A 73 -34.56 -7.27 -15.56
C PRO A 73 -34.92 -7.98 -14.24
N MET A 74 -34.74 -9.30 -14.17
CA MET A 74 -34.99 -10.09 -12.96
C MET A 74 -33.79 -10.14 -12.00
N LYS A 75 -32.66 -9.54 -12.38
CA LYS A 75 -31.49 -9.41 -11.51
C LYS A 75 -31.88 -8.65 -10.24
N LYS A 76 -31.56 -9.22 -9.07
CA LYS A 76 -31.78 -8.56 -7.78
C LYS A 76 -30.75 -7.46 -7.56
N ILE A 77 -31.23 -6.25 -7.29
CA ILE A 77 -30.41 -5.08 -7.00
C ILE A 77 -30.91 -4.36 -5.75
N LYS A 78 -30.00 -3.64 -5.09
CA LYS A 78 -30.36 -2.73 -3.99
C LYS A 78 -30.82 -1.40 -4.58
N CYS A 79 -31.74 -0.72 -3.91
CA CYS A 79 -32.11 0.65 -4.26
C CYS A 79 -30.86 1.56 -4.27
N PRO A 80 -30.71 2.51 -5.22
CA PRO A 80 -29.62 3.50 -5.22
C PRO A 80 -29.52 4.31 -3.92
N TYR A 81 -30.64 4.49 -3.22
CA TYR A 81 -30.71 5.18 -1.93
C TYR A 81 -30.36 4.28 -0.73
N HIS A 82 -29.85 3.06 -0.93
CA HIS A 82 -29.54 2.17 0.20
C HIS A 82 -28.48 2.74 1.15
N THR A 83 -27.58 3.60 0.64
CA THR A 83 -26.51 4.21 1.44
C THR A 83 -27.05 5.31 2.37
N VAL A 84 -28.20 5.89 2.04
CA VAL A 84 -28.85 6.95 2.83
C VAL A 84 -30.00 6.43 3.69
N GLY A 85 -30.44 5.18 3.52
CA GLY A 85 -31.38 4.53 4.44
C GLY A 85 -32.34 3.51 3.84
N CYS A 86 -32.55 3.51 2.53
CA CYS A 86 -33.57 2.66 1.92
C CYS A 86 -33.19 1.16 1.97
N PRO A 87 -33.98 0.29 2.65
CA PRO A 87 -33.60 -1.11 2.86
C PRO A 87 -33.97 -2.04 1.69
N HIS A 88 -34.59 -1.52 0.64
CA HIS A 88 -35.24 -2.34 -0.38
C HIS A 88 -34.26 -3.00 -1.34
N VAL A 89 -34.53 -4.29 -1.60
CA VAL A 89 -33.88 -5.12 -2.63
C VAL A 89 -34.98 -5.64 -3.54
N MET A 90 -34.82 -5.48 -4.85
CA MET A 90 -35.86 -5.81 -5.84
C MET A 90 -35.26 -6.27 -7.16
N ALA A 91 -36.11 -6.80 -8.04
CA ALA A 91 -35.75 -7.04 -9.43
C ALA A 91 -35.44 -5.69 -10.12
N GLN A 92 -34.41 -5.64 -10.95
CA GLN A 92 -33.97 -4.45 -11.67
C GLN A 92 -35.11 -3.79 -12.47
N GLY A 93 -36.01 -4.58 -13.06
CA GLY A 93 -37.18 -4.07 -13.79
C GLY A 93 -38.20 -3.33 -12.92
N LEU A 94 -38.18 -3.49 -11.60
CA LEU A 94 -39.07 -2.80 -10.66
C LEU A 94 -38.45 -1.54 -10.05
N LEU A 95 -37.18 -1.24 -10.40
CA LEU A 95 -36.46 -0.13 -9.78
C LEU A 95 -37.12 1.21 -10.05
N GLU A 96 -37.53 1.46 -11.30
CA GLU A 96 -38.08 2.75 -11.71
C GLU A 96 -39.40 3.05 -11.01
N SER A 97 -40.30 2.06 -10.93
CA SER A 97 -41.58 2.20 -10.23
C SER A 97 -41.37 2.43 -8.74
N HIS A 98 -40.45 1.70 -8.10
CA HIS A 98 -40.09 1.92 -6.70
C HIS A 98 -39.53 3.33 -6.47
N CYS A 99 -38.57 3.78 -7.29
CA CYS A 99 -37.99 5.11 -7.11
C CYS A 99 -39.03 6.23 -7.28
N THR A 100 -39.99 6.04 -8.19
CA THR A 100 -41.08 7.00 -8.43
C THR A 100 -42.08 7.01 -7.26
N GLU A 101 -42.51 5.85 -6.78
CA GLU A 101 -43.46 5.73 -5.67
C GLU A 101 -42.89 6.27 -4.35
N TYR A 102 -41.61 6.03 -4.09
CA TYR A 102 -40.95 6.38 -2.83
C TYR A 102 -40.06 7.62 -2.91
N VAL A 103 -40.17 8.44 -3.97
CA VAL A 103 -39.31 9.62 -4.18
C VAL A 103 -39.33 10.58 -2.98
N GLY A 104 -40.50 10.81 -2.37
CA GLY A 104 -40.63 11.67 -1.19
C GLY A 104 -39.86 11.14 0.03
N GLN A 105 -39.91 9.83 0.26
CA GLN A 105 -39.15 9.20 1.34
C GLN A 105 -37.64 9.26 1.05
N HIS A 106 -37.22 8.96 -0.18
CA HIS A 106 -35.81 9.06 -0.58
C HIS A 106 -35.26 10.48 -0.40
N LEU A 107 -36.04 11.51 -0.72
CA LEU A 107 -35.66 12.91 -0.49
C LEU A 107 -35.52 13.21 1.00
N LEU A 108 -36.44 12.75 1.83
CA LEU A 108 -36.37 12.94 3.28
C LEU A 108 -35.14 12.26 3.89
N GLU A 109 -34.90 10.99 3.54
CA GLU A 109 -33.72 10.23 3.98
C GLU A 109 -32.42 10.92 3.55
N THR A 110 -32.36 11.41 2.30
CA THR A 110 -31.21 12.16 1.79
C THR A 110 -30.99 13.46 2.55
N LEU A 111 -32.05 14.23 2.82
CA LEU A 111 -31.96 15.47 3.59
C LEU A 111 -31.48 15.21 5.02
N GLN A 112 -32.00 14.19 5.69
CA GLN A 112 -31.57 13.79 7.02
C GLN A 112 -30.10 13.35 7.02
N HIS A 113 -29.68 12.58 6.03
CA HIS A 113 -28.30 12.16 5.86
C HIS A 113 -27.35 13.36 5.71
N VAL A 114 -27.72 14.36 4.90
CA VAL A 114 -26.95 15.60 4.72
C VAL A 114 -26.89 16.42 6.02
N GLN A 115 -27.99 16.56 6.75
CA GLN A 115 -28.00 17.27 8.04
C GLN A 115 -27.10 16.60 9.07
N ASN A 116 -27.12 15.27 9.16
CA ASN A 116 -26.24 14.52 10.05
C ASN A 116 -24.77 14.74 9.68
N HIS A 117 -24.45 14.75 8.39
CA HIS A 117 -23.11 15.06 7.90
C HIS A 117 -22.68 16.50 8.21
N ASP A 118 -23.58 17.48 8.11
CA ASP A 118 -23.28 18.88 8.45
C ASP A 118 -22.89 19.01 9.93
N VAL A 119 -23.64 18.38 10.83
CA VAL A 119 -23.32 18.34 12.27
C VAL A 119 -21.94 17.71 12.52
N ALA A 120 -21.64 16.59 11.84
CA ALA A 120 -20.34 15.95 11.96
C ALA A 120 -19.19 16.82 11.44
N LEU A 121 -19.40 17.51 10.30
CA LEU A 121 -18.42 18.44 9.74
C LEU A 121 -18.16 19.63 10.66
N GLN A 122 -19.20 20.18 11.30
CA GLN A 122 -19.05 21.25 12.28
C GLN A 122 -18.23 20.77 13.51
N ALA A 123 -18.49 19.57 14.02
CA ALA A 123 -17.73 18.99 15.12
C ALA A 123 -16.25 18.74 14.74
N HIS A 124 -15.99 18.28 13.52
CA HIS A 124 -14.64 18.13 13.00
C HIS A 124 -13.92 19.48 12.82
N ALA A 125 -14.61 20.50 12.31
CA ALA A 125 -14.07 21.84 12.18
C ALA A 125 -13.67 22.44 13.54
N GLN A 126 -14.51 22.26 14.58
CA GLN A 126 -14.18 22.66 15.95
C GLN A 126 -12.95 21.90 16.49
N SER A 127 -12.86 20.60 16.22
CA SER A 127 -11.73 19.77 16.63
C SER A 127 -10.42 20.22 15.96
N LEU A 128 -10.46 20.56 14.67
CA LEU A 128 -9.30 21.10 13.95
C LEU A 128 -8.81 22.41 14.56
N LEU A 129 -9.71 23.35 14.84
CA LEU A 129 -9.36 24.62 15.50
C LEU A 129 -8.72 24.42 16.88
N PHE A 130 -9.19 23.42 17.64
CA PHE A 130 -8.58 23.09 18.93
C PHE A 130 -7.17 22.53 18.76
N VAL A 131 -6.98 21.59 17.83
CA VAL A 131 -5.66 21.00 17.53
C VAL A 131 -4.69 22.07 17.03
N GLU A 132 -5.12 22.96 16.14
CA GLU A 132 -4.29 24.08 15.65
C GLU A 132 -3.79 24.97 16.80
N LYS A 133 -4.67 25.32 17.75
CA LYS A 133 -4.29 26.10 18.95
C LYS A 133 -3.32 25.33 19.84
N ALA A 134 -3.55 24.03 20.04
CA ALA A 134 -2.66 23.19 20.85
C ALA A 134 -1.26 23.10 20.23
N VAL A 135 -1.17 22.93 18.90
CA VAL A 135 0.10 22.93 18.17
C VAL A 135 0.82 24.27 18.28
N GLN A 136 0.12 25.40 18.12
CA GLN A 136 0.72 26.72 18.28
C GLN A 136 1.29 26.94 19.69
N LEU A 137 0.58 26.49 20.73
CA LEU A 137 1.05 26.58 22.12
C LEU A 137 2.28 25.70 22.36
N ALA A 138 2.28 24.47 21.85
CA ALA A 138 3.42 23.57 21.96
C ALA A 138 4.67 24.16 21.29
N GLN A 139 4.52 24.71 20.08
CA GLN A 139 5.62 25.37 19.35
C GLN A 139 6.18 26.58 20.11
N ARG A 140 5.32 27.40 20.74
CA ARG A 140 5.76 28.53 21.57
C ARG A 140 6.54 28.07 22.80
N SER A 141 6.06 27.05 23.49
CA SER A 141 6.75 26.46 24.66
C SER A 141 8.12 25.91 24.27
N GLU A 142 8.18 25.19 23.15
CA GLU A 142 9.42 24.64 22.61
C GLU A 142 10.42 25.74 22.23
N ALA A 143 9.97 26.81 21.56
CA ALA A 143 10.82 27.96 21.21
C ALA A 143 11.44 28.63 22.44
N VAL A 144 10.68 28.78 23.53
CA VAL A 144 11.19 29.30 24.81
C VAL A 144 12.23 28.36 25.42
N SER A 145 11.94 27.05 25.42
CA SER A 145 12.85 26.03 25.93
C SER A 145 14.19 26.03 25.18
N VAL A 146 14.15 26.04 23.85
CA VAL A 146 15.34 26.13 22.98
C VAL A 146 16.10 27.43 23.24
N GLY A 147 15.40 28.56 23.42
CA GLY A 147 16.01 29.84 23.79
C GLY A 147 16.80 29.75 25.10
N ASN A 148 16.20 29.17 26.15
CA ASN A 148 16.86 28.98 27.44
C ASN A 148 18.08 28.05 27.34
N MET A 149 17.96 26.96 26.57
CA MET A 149 19.10 26.07 26.30
C MET A 149 20.23 26.80 25.60
N ASN A 150 19.95 27.65 24.60
CA ASN A 150 20.96 28.43 23.89
C ASN A 150 21.72 29.41 24.81
N VAL A 151 21.01 30.09 25.72
CA VAL A 151 21.65 30.95 26.72
C VAL A 151 22.60 30.13 27.60
N THR A 152 22.12 28.98 28.07
CA THR A 152 22.91 28.07 28.91
C THR A 152 24.14 27.54 28.18
N VAL A 153 24.00 27.11 26.91
CA VAL A 153 25.11 26.67 26.07
C VAL A 153 26.15 27.78 25.92
N LYS A 154 25.72 29.01 25.63
CA LYS A 154 26.63 30.15 25.48
C LYS A 154 27.37 30.49 26.77
N GLU A 155 26.72 30.34 27.92
CA GLU A 155 27.37 30.49 29.21
C GLU A 155 28.41 29.40 29.45
N GLN A 156 28.09 28.13 29.14
CA GLN A 156 29.04 27.04 29.24
C GLN A 156 30.23 27.19 28.27
N GLU A 157 30.01 27.63 27.04
CA GLU A 157 31.07 27.95 26.08
C GLU A 157 32.04 29.00 26.62
N ASN A 158 31.53 30.06 27.26
CA ASN A 158 32.36 31.09 27.87
C ASN A 158 33.16 30.54 29.05
N ARG A 159 32.56 29.68 29.88
CA ARG A 159 33.26 29.00 30.99
C ARG A 159 34.38 28.09 30.47
N VAL A 160 34.12 27.33 29.40
CA VAL A 160 35.14 26.49 28.75
C VAL A 160 36.31 27.34 28.26
N LYS A 161 36.05 28.45 27.57
CA LYS A 161 37.11 29.38 27.11
C LYS A 161 37.96 29.92 28.26
N LEU A 162 37.33 30.29 29.38
CA LEU A 162 38.07 30.77 30.56
C LEU A 162 38.95 29.66 31.16
N LEU A 163 38.41 28.45 31.30
CA LEU A 163 39.15 27.29 31.79
C LEU A 163 40.31 26.92 30.85
N GLU A 164 40.13 27.01 29.54
CA GLU A 164 41.22 26.79 28.57
C GLU A 164 42.38 27.77 28.76
N VAL A 165 42.08 29.06 28.97
CA VAL A 165 43.08 30.08 29.27
C VAL A 165 43.79 29.78 30.59
N GLU A 166 43.06 29.38 31.62
CA GLU A 166 43.61 29.03 32.93
C GLU A 166 44.52 27.80 32.87
N VAL A 167 44.10 26.74 32.16
CA VAL A 167 44.91 25.55 31.89
C VAL A 167 46.19 25.93 31.14
N LYS A 168 46.11 26.85 30.17
CA LYS A 168 47.29 27.33 29.45
C LYS A 168 48.28 28.04 30.38
N LYS A 169 47.80 28.94 31.24
CA LYS A 169 48.64 29.63 32.25
C LYS A 169 49.26 28.64 33.23
N LEU A 170 48.49 27.68 33.74
CA LEU A 170 49.00 26.66 34.64
C LEU A 170 50.09 25.81 33.97
N LYS A 171 49.93 25.44 32.69
CA LYS A 171 50.97 24.75 31.92
C LYS A 171 52.23 25.59 31.73
N GLU A 172 52.10 26.89 31.48
CA GLU A 172 53.24 27.81 31.37
C GLU A 172 53.98 27.94 32.71
N ASN A 173 53.25 28.15 33.81
CA ASN A 173 53.82 28.21 35.15
C ASN A 173 54.55 26.90 35.52
N LEU A 174 53.97 25.74 35.20
CA LEU A 174 54.57 24.43 35.49
C LEU A 174 55.85 24.17 34.69
N LYS A 175 56.01 24.78 33.52
CA LYS A 175 57.28 24.79 32.76
C LYS A 175 58.30 25.78 33.34
N ALA A 176 57.82 26.85 33.99
CA ALA A 176 58.64 27.93 34.51
C ALA A 176 59.16 27.67 35.95
N THR A 177 58.68 26.63 36.63
CA THR A 177 59.19 26.31 37.98
C THR A 177 60.60 25.74 37.93
N ASP A 178 61.45 26.21 38.86
CA ASP A 178 62.84 25.76 39.03
C ASP A 178 62.94 24.23 39.15
N VAL A 179 61.93 23.59 39.73
CA VAL A 179 61.84 22.12 39.83
C VAL A 179 61.96 21.43 38.47
N SER A 180 61.39 21.98 37.39
CA SER A 180 61.53 21.38 36.05
C SER A 180 62.95 21.51 35.51
N ALA A 181 63.60 22.65 35.76
CA ALA A 181 64.99 22.88 35.39
C ALA A 181 65.97 22.02 36.22
N GLU A 182 65.73 21.92 37.54
CA GLU A 182 66.47 21.08 38.48
C GLU A 182 66.36 19.59 38.10
N VAL A 183 65.16 19.10 37.76
CA VAL A 183 64.99 17.71 37.28
C VAL A 183 65.77 17.47 35.99
N LEU A 184 65.74 18.40 35.03
CA LEU A 184 66.52 18.28 33.79
C LEU A 184 68.03 18.36 34.01
N GLN A 185 68.47 19.07 35.05
CA GLN A 185 69.88 19.13 35.44
C GLN A 185 70.32 17.83 36.12
N LEU A 186 69.55 17.33 37.09
CA LEU A 186 69.78 16.04 37.74
C LEU A 186 69.80 14.89 36.71
N MET A 187 68.92 14.90 35.70
CA MET A 187 68.94 13.91 34.61
C MET A 187 70.20 13.97 33.73
N ARG A 188 70.83 15.15 33.59
CA ARG A 188 72.11 15.31 32.88
C ARG A 188 73.26 14.79 33.72
N GLU A 189 73.26 15.12 35.01
CA GLU A 189 74.25 14.62 35.97
C GLU A 189 74.23 13.10 36.04
N LEU A 190 73.04 12.47 36.14
CA LEU A 190 72.88 11.02 36.10
C LEU A 190 73.47 10.39 34.82
N ARG A 191 73.24 11.00 33.65
CA ARG A 191 73.79 10.51 32.37
C ARG A 191 75.31 10.61 32.32
N ASN A 192 75.88 11.68 32.85
CA ASN A 192 77.33 11.85 32.91
C ASN A 192 77.97 10.83 33.85
N LEU A 193 77.34 10.59 35.01
CA LEU A 193 77.79 9.55 35.95
C LEU A 193 77.70 8.16 35.32
N GLN A 194 76.63 7.84 34.58
CA GLN A 194 76.51 6.58 33.84
C GLN A 194 77.67 6.38 32.84
N LYS A 195 77.98 7.41 32.03
CA LYS A 195 79.12 7.36 31.10
C LYS A 195 80.47 7.22 31.80
N GLN A 196 80.64 7.86 32.95
CA GLN A 196 81.86 7.70 33.76
C GLN A 196 82.00 6.27 34.28
N VAL A 197 80.91 5.68 34.78
CA VAL A 197 80.89 4.27 35.21
C VAL A 197 81.24 3.34 34.05
N GLU A 198 80.71 3.57 32.85
CA GLU A 198 81.04 2.81 31.63
C GLU A 198 82.50 2.99 31.18
N SER A 199 83.06 4.19 31.34
CA SER A 199 84.47 4.46 31.03
C SER A 199 85.45 3.83 32.03
N LEU A 200 85.06 3.73 33.30
CA LEU A 200 85.85 3.09 34.35
C LEU A 200 85.78 1.55 34.25
N SER A 201 84.62 1.01 33.84
CA SER A 201 84.48 -0.43 33.58
C SER A 201 85.24 -0.89 32.34
N SER A 202 85.40 -0.04 31.32
CA SER A 202 86.23 -0.32 30.14
C SER A 202 87.73 -0.11 30.40
N SER A 203 88.12 0.88 31.20
CA SER A 203 89.53 1.12 31.57
C SER A 203 90.09 0.02 32.48
N SER A 204 89.26 -0.58 33.33
CA SER A 204 89.64 -1.72 34.18
C SER A 204 89.76 -3.04 33.41
N GLN A 205 89.29 -3.12 32.16
CA GLN A 205 89.51 -4.28 31.27
C GLN A 205 90.78 -4.17 30.43
N SER A 206 91.39 -2.99 30.31
CA SER A 206 92.62 -2.79 29.51
C SER A 206 93.92 -2.79 30.32
N ALA A 207 93.83 -2.89 31.65
CA ALA A 207 94.97 -2.98 32.57
C ALA A 207 95.16 -4.40 33.17
N ARG A 208 94.65 -5.44 32.49
CA ARG A 208 94.90 -6.85 32.80
C ARG A 208 95.73 -7.52 31.72
#